data_AF-A0A924UUV4-F1
#
_entry.id   AF-A0A924UUV4-F1
#
_cell.length_a   1.000
_cell.length_b   1.000
_cell.length_c   1.000
_cell.angle_alpha   90.00
_cell.angle_beta   90.00
_cell.angle_gamma   90.00
#
_symmetry.space_group_name_H-M   'P 1'
#
loop_
_entity.id
_entity.type
_entity.pdbx_description
1 polymer ?
#
loop_
_entity_poly.entity_id
_entity_poly.type
_entity_poly.pdbx_seq_one_letter_code
_entity_poly.pdbx_strand_id
1 'polypeptide(L)'
;MNSSQFKINEFKKICSIVCFKPNEVENIASNLDKYYKEWIEKKLDKKTGLPKKYLDGTEKQRTIRPSQKELKLIQSRIKNKILVPIKLPAEIHGGVKGCSNITNAKPHQGNKYIFTTDLQEFYPNITSQRVYNTFC
;
A
#
# COMPACT_ATOMS: atom_id res chain seq x y z
N MET A 1 13.51 24.46 18.39
CA MET A 1 12.33 23.66 18.80
C MET A 1 12.83 22.32 19.35
N ASN A 2 12.32 21.87 20.50
CA ASN A 2 12.59 20.50 20.98
C ASN A 2 11.94 19.47 20.03
N SER A 3 12.63 18.35 19.77
CA SER A 3 12.14 17.19 18.99
C SER A 3 10.68 16.79 19.31
N SER A 4 10.28 16.85 20.59
CA SER A 4 8.90 16.56 21.00
C SER A 4 7.88 17.55 20.43
N GLN A 5 8.18 18.86 20.50
CA GLN A 5 7.30 19.90 19.97
C GLN A 5 7.17 19.83 18.44
N PHE A 6 8.26 19.46 17.76
CA PHE A 6 8.24 19.22 16.31
C PHE A 6 7.28 18.07 15.95
N LYS A 7 7.38 16.93 16.65
CA LYS A 7 6.48 15.78 16.43
C LYS A 7 5.02 16.13 16.65
N ILE A 8 4.70 16.87 17.71
CA ILE A 8 3.33 17.33 18.00
C ILE A 8 2.79 18.21 16.86
N ASN A 9 3.62 19.13 16.34
CA ASN A 9 3.22 20.02 15.26
C ASN A 9 3.02 19.26 13.93
N GLU A 10 3.89 18.32 13.60
CA GLU A 10 3.74 17.46 12.41
C GLU A 10 2.49 16.58 12.50
N PHE A 11 2.17 16.04 13.68
CA PHE A 11 0.93 15.29 13.88
C PHE A 11 -0.32 16.16 13.63
N LYS A 12 -0.36 17.36 14.20
CA LYS A 12 -1.46 18.33 13.96
C LYS A 12 -1.59 18.70 12.49
N LYS A 13 -0.46 18.88 11.79
CA LYS A 13 -0.42 19.16 10.36
C LYS A 13 -1.01 18.02 9.53
N ILE A 14 -0.64 16.78 9.81
CA ILE A 14 -1.23 15.60 9.16
C ILE A 14 -2.74 15.55 9.40
N CYS A 15 -3.19 15.74 10.64
CA CYS A 15 -4.61 15.78 11.00
C CYS A 15 -5.38 16.83 10.18
N SER A 16 -4.79 18.02 10.03
CA SER A 16 -5.34 19.09 9.19
C SER A 16 -5.43 18.69 7.71
N ILE A 17 -4.38 18.08 7.15
CA ILE A 17 -4.36 17.62 5.76
C ILE A 17 -5.47 16.59 5.52
N VAL A 18 -5.62 15.62 6.41
CA VAL A 18 -6.66 14.58 6.29
C VAL A 18 -8.02 15.07 6.76
N CYS A 19 -8.15 16.30 7.25
CA CYS A 19 -9.40 16.90 7.72
C CYS A 19 -10.10 16.05 8.80
N PHE A 20 -9.35 15.64 9.82
CA PHE A 20 -9.84 14.99 11.05
C PHE A 20 -9.24 15.70 12.27
N LYS A 21 -9.95 15.68 13.40
CA LYS A 21 -9.42 16.25 14.65
C LYS A 21 -8.33 15.32 15.21
N PRO A 22 -7.28 15.86 15.87
CA PRO A 22 -6.24 15.04 16.48
C PRO A 22 -6.78 13.92 17.39
N ASN A 23 -7.73 14.25 18.27
CA ASN A 23 -8.34 13.27 19.18
C ASN A 23 -9.08 12.15 18.43
N GLU A 24 -9.69 12.42 17.27
CA GLU A 24 -10.36 11.40 16.45
C GLU A 24 -9.32 10.45 15.84
N VAL A 25 -8.23 11.00 15.32
CA VAL A 25 -7.13 10.22 14.74
C VAL A 25 -6.46 9.36 15.82
N GLU A 26 -6.21 9.89 17.01
CA GLU A 26 -5.67 9.15 18.16
C GLU A 26 -6.60 8.03 18.62
N ASN A 27 -7.92 8.29 18.66
CA ASN A 27 -8.90 7.27 19.02
C ASN A 27 -8.96 6.14 17.98
N ILE A 28 -8.90 6.48 16.68
CA ILE A 28 -8.84 5.50 15.59
C ILE A 28 -7.55 4.67 15.70
N ALA A 29 -6.40 5.31 15.91
CA ALA A 29 -5.11 4.64 16.05
C ALA A 29 -5.06 3.72 17.27
N SER A 30 -5.72 4.09 18.37
CA SER A 30 -5.83 3.26 19.58
C SER A 30 -6.82 2.09 19.45
N ASN A 31 -7.67 2.09 18.42
CA ASN A 31 -8.76 1.12 18.26
C ASN A 31 -8.79 0.50 16.84
N LEU A 32 -7.61 0.28 16.23
CA LEU A 32 -7.51 -0.11 14.81
C LEU A 32 -8.31 -1.36 14.42
N ASP A 33 -8.45 -2.33 15.32
CA ASP A 33 -9.21 -3.57 15.07
C ASP A 33 -10.68 -3.30 14.70
N LYS A 34 -11.25 -2.17 15.15
CA LYS A 34 -12.62 -1.75 14.82
C LYS A 34 -12.75 -1.12 13.42
N TYR A 35 -11.63 -0.84 12.76
CA TYR A 35 -11.52 -0.13 11.48
C TYR A 35 -10.92 -0.98 10.36
N TYR A 36 -10.50 -2.21 10.66
CA TYR A 36 -10.11 -3.20 9.67
C TYR A 36 -11.07 -4.38 9.71
N LYS A 37 -11.42 -4.88 8.52
CA LYS A 37 -12.00 -6.21 8.37
C LYS A 37 -10.93 -7.14 7.85
N GLU A 38 -10.91 -8.37 8.33
CA GLU A 38 -9.95 -9.38 7.88
C GLU A 38 -10.69 -10.62 7.37
N TRP A 39 -10.24 -11.15 6.24
CA TRP A 39 -10.59 -12.49 5.79
C TRP A 39 -9.47 -13.08 4.94
N ILE A 40 -9.54 -14.40 4.74
CA ILE A 40 -8.56 -15.14 3.94
C ILE A 40 -9.20 -15.52 2.61
N GLU A 41 -8.52 -15.21 1.51
CA GLU A 41 -8.87 -15.66 0.17
C GLU A 41 -7.89 -16.71 -0.32
N LYS A 42 -8.40 -17.84 -0.83
CA LYS A 42 -7.57 -18.83 -1.51
C LYS A 42 -7.19 -18.33 -2.89
N LYS A 43 -5.92 -18.43 -3.26
CA LYS A 43 -5.48 -18.12 -4.62
C LYS A 43 -5.79 -19.31 -5.52
N LEU A 44 -6.71 -19.11 -6.47
CA LEU A 44 -7.05 -20.13 -7.47
C LEU A 44 -6.19 -19.97 -8.72
N ASP A 45 -5.92 -21.07 -9.39
CA ASP A 45 -5.40 -21.07 -10.75
C ASP A 45 -6.52 -20.69 -11.72
N LYS A 46 -6.26 -19.71 -12.60
CA LYS A 46 -7.27 -19.19 -13.52
C LYS A 46 -7.68 -20.20 -14.60
N LYS A 47 -6.82 -21.18 -14.91
CA LYS A 47 -7.08 -22.19 -15.94
C LYS A 47 -7.81 -23.40 -15.36
N THR A 48 -7.39 -23.87 -14.19
CA THR A 48 -7.92 -25.12 -13.61
C THR A 48 -8.98 -24.89 -12.53
N GLY A 49 -9.09 -23.69 -11.98
CA GLY A 49 -9.98 -23.38 -10.86
C GLY A 49 -9.53 -23.97 -9.51
N LEU A 50 -8.43 -24.73 -9.49
CA LEU A 50 -7.92 -25.37 -8.27
C LEU A 50 -7.07 -24.40 -7.44
N PRO A 51 -6.94 -24.61 -6.11
CA PRO A 51 -6.03 -23.84 -5.27
C PRO A 51 -4.59 -23.94 -5.77
N LYS A 52 -3.94 -22.78 -5.94
CA LYS A 52 -2.50 -22.71 -6.16
C LYS A 52 -1.80 -23.22 -4.92
N LYS A 53 -0.72 -23.98 -5.10
CA LYS A 53 0.09 -24.50 -3.99
C LYS A 53 1.51 -23.94 -4.04
N TYR A 54 2.16 -23.86 -2.89
CA TYR A 54 3.60 -23.69 -2.78
C TYR A 54 4.31 -25.00 -3.16
N LEU A 55 5.65 -24.96 -3.26
CA LEU A 55 6.45 -26.13 -3.61
C LEU A 55 6.32 -27.27 -2.60
N ASP A 56 6.05 -26.93 -1.33
CA ASP A 56 5.79 -27.86 -0.23
C ASP A 56 4.35 -28.44 -0.24
N GLY A 57 3.51 -28.05 -1.20
CA GLY A 57 2.12 -28.51 -1.33
C GLY A 57 1.09 -27.71 -0.52
N THR A 58 1.51 -26.73 0.29
CA THR A 58 0.58 -25.88 1.05
C THR A 58 -0.19 -24.93 0.13
N GLU A 59 -1.48 -24.71 0.41
CA GLU A 59 -2.31 -23.83 -0.41
C GLU A 59 -1.92 -22.36 -0.25
N LYS A 60 -1.75 -21.65 -1.37
CA LYS A 60 -1.47 -20.22 -1.39
C LYS A 60 -2.72 -19.46 -0.98
N GLN A 61 -2.58 -18.67 0.07
CA GLN A 61 -3.65 -17.83 0.60
C GLN A 61 -3.25 -16.35 0.53
N ARG A 62 -4.24 -15.46 0.60
CA ARG A 62 -4.04 -14.03 0.74
C ARG A 62 -4.94 -13.53 1.86
N THR A 63 -4.33 -12.95 2.88
CA THR A 63 -5.06 -12.18 3.89
C THR A 63 -5.48 -10.84 3.28
N ILE A 64 -6.77 -10.55 3.34
CA ILE A 64 -7.36 -9.30 2.87
C ILE A 64 -7.74 -8.47 4.09
N ARG A 65 -7.19 -7.24 4.17
CA ARG A 65 -7.37 -6.32 5.31
C ARG A 65 -7.80 -4.92 4.86
N PRO A 66 -9.00 -4.72 4.28
CA PRO A 66 -9.45 -3.38 3.89
C PRO A 66 -9.70 -2.51 5.13
N SER A 67 -9.29 -1.25 5.02
CA SER A 67 -9.73 -0.21 5.93
C SER A 67 -11.21 0.12 5.71
N GLN A 68 -11.89 0.49 6.79
CA GLN A 68 -13.32 0.80 6.82
C GLN A 68 -13.57 2.14 7.49
N LYS A 69 -14.81 2.64 7.35
CA LYS A 69 -15.32 3.85 8.01
C LYS A 69 -14.37 5.06 7.86
N GLU A 70 -14.11 5.79 8.94
CA GLU A 70 -13.26 6.97 9.00
C GLU A 70 -11.82 6.67 8.57
N LEU A 71 -11.28 5.50 8.93
CA LEU A 71 -9.91 5.11 8.54
C LEU A 71 -9.75 5.03 7.03
N LYS A 72 -10.76 4.53 6.32
CA LYS A 72 -10.77 4.50 4.85
C LYS A 72 -10.71 5.91 4.26
N LEU A 73 -11.42 6.87 4.86
CA LEU A 73 -11.39 8.27 4.43
C LEU A 73 -10.04 8.92 4.71
N ILE A 74 -9.47 8.69 5.89
CA ILE A 74 -8.11 9.16 6.25
C ILE A 74 -7.10 8.65 5.23
N GLN A 75 -7.05 7.34 4.97
CA GLN A 75 -6.11 6.74 4.02
C GLN A 75 -6.30 7.26 2.59
N SER A 76 -7.55 7.44 2.15
CA SER A 76 -7.86 8.04 0.85
C SER A 76 -7.34 9.48 0.74
N ARG A 77 -7.49 10.28 1.79
CA ARG A 77 -6.97 11.67 1.83
C ARG A 77 -5.45 11.70 1.88
N ILE A 78 -4.80 10.81 2.64
CA ILE A 78 -3.33 10.65 2.61
C ILE A 78 -2.87 10.34 1.18
N LYS A 79 -3.48 9.35 0.53
CA LYS A 79 -3.18 9.00 -0.86
C LYS A 79 -3.28 10.23 -1.77
N ASN A 80 -4.43 10.89 -1.79
CA ASN A 80 -4.72 11.91 -2.79
C ASN A 80 -3.99 13.24 -2.53
N LYS A 81 -3.79 13.62 -1.26
CA LYS A 81 -3.20 14.91 -0.89
C LYS A 81 -1.69 14.86 -0.65
N ILE A 82 -1.14 13.70 -0.30
CA ILE A 82 0.28 13.56 0.04
C ILE A 82 1.00 12.69 -0.99
N LEU A 83 0.49 11.49 -1.29
CA LEU A 83 1.24 10.53 -2.10
C LEU A 83 1.13 10.77 -3.61
N VAL A 84 -0.07 11.05 -4.12
CA VAL A 84 -0.32 11.29 -5.56
C VAL A 84 0.47 12.48 -6.12
N PRO A 85 0.65 13.60 -5.40
CA PRO A 85 1.48 14.71 -5.87
C PRO A 85 2.98 14.40 -6.02
N ILE A 86 3.48 13.31 -5.42
CA ILE A 86 4.90 12.95 -5.49
C ILE A 86 5.19 12.44 -6.90
N LYS A 87 6.16 13.07 -7.56
CA LYS A 87 6.60 12.66 -8.89
C LYS A 87 7.30 11.30 -8.80
N LEU A 88 6.79 10.32 -9.53
CA LEU A 88 7.39 8.99 -9.65
C LEU A 88 8.32 8.94 -10.88
N PRO A 89 9.35 8.07 -10.87
CA PRO A 89 10.13 7.73 -12.06
C PRO A 89 9.24 7.21 -13.20
N ALA A 90 9.67 7.41 -14.44
CA ALA A 90 8.89 7.07 -15.63
C ALA A 90 8.68 5.56 -15.79
N GLU A 91 9.57 4.76 -15.18
CA GLU A 91 9.56 3.30 -15.19
C GLU A 91 8.50 2.71 -14.26
N ILE A 92 7.88 3.52 -13.39
CA ILE A 92 6.81 3.06 -12.50
C ILE A 92 5.46 3.21 -13.18
N HIS A 93 4.88 2.09 -13.60
CA HIS A 93 3.54 2.06 -14.19
C HIS A 93 2.45 1.62 -13.21
N GLY A 94 2.82 0.93 -12.12
CA GLY A 94 1.87 0.40 -11.14
C GLY A 94 1.15 1.49 -10.35
N GLY A 95 -0.18 1.53 -10.44
CA GLY A 95 -1.00 2.50 -9.68
C GLY A 95 -0.90 3.95 -10.15
N VAL A 96 -0.25 4.20 -11.29
CA VAL A 96 -0.06 5.54 -11.87
C VAL A 96 -1.17 5.83 -12.88
N LYS A 97 -1.78 7.01 -12.78
CA LYS A 97 -2.85 7.45 -13.69
C LYS A 97 -2.30 7.59 -15.10
N GLY A 98 -2.97 6.98 -16.08
CA GLY A 98 -2.55 6.99 -17.49
C GLY A 98 -1.55 5.89 -17.87
N CYS A 99 -1.05 5.12 -16.89
CA CYS A 99 -0.24 3.93 -17.14
C CYS A 99 -1.09 2.66 -17.12
N SER A 100 -0.65 1.66 -17.88
CA SER A 100 -1.22 0.32 -17.98
C SER A 100 -0.13 -0.73 -18.16
N ASN A 101 -0.50 -2.01 -18.03
CA ASN A 101 0.37 -3.13 -18.38
C ASN A 101 0.90 -3.07 -19.82
N ILE A 102 0.10 -2.53 -20.76
CA ILE A 102 0.50 -2.33 -22.16
C ILE A 102 1.59 -1.26 -22.25
N THR A 103 1.40 -0.10 -21.61
CA THR A 103 2.42 0.96 -21.60
C THR A 103 3.71 0.52 -20.94
N ASN A 104 3.64 -0.34 -19.92
CA ASN A 104 4.80 -0.91 -19.25
C ASN A 104 5.56 -1.90 -20.15
N ALA A 105 4.86 -2.67 -20.99
CA ALA A 105 5.48 -3.64 -21.88
C ALA A 105 6.15 -2.99 -23.10
N LYS A 106 5.67 -1.83 -23.54
CA LYS A 106 6.12 -1.16 -24.77
C LYS A 106 7.62 -0.86 -24.80
N PRO A 107 8.26 -0.32 -23.73
CA PRO A 107 9.72 -0.11 -23.70
C PRO A 107 10.55 -1.41 -23.81
N HIS A 108 9.95 -2.57 -23.53
CA HIS A 108 10.64 -3.86 -23.59
C HIS A 108 10.44 -4.58 -24.92
N GLN A 109 9.58 -4.07 -25.81
CA GLN A 109 9.25 -4.69 -27.08
C GLN A 109 10.48 -4.77 -28.00
N GLY A 110 10.71 -5.93 -28.62
CA GLY A 110 11.83 -6.15 -29.54
C GLY A 110 13.13 -6.59 -28.87
N ASN A 111 13.21 -6.58 -27.54
CA ASN A 111 14.39 -7.07 -26.83
C ASN A 111 14.47 -8.61 -26.90
N LYS A 112 15.65 -9.11 -27.26
CA LYS A 112 15.91 -10.56 -27.38
C LYS A 112 15.85 -11.29 -26.04
N TYR A 113 16.21 -10.61 -24.95
CA TYR A 113 16.24 -11.16 -23.60
C TYR A 113 15.49 -10.23 -22.64
N ILE A 114 14.67 -10.81 -21.77
CA ILE A 114 13.88 -10.09 -20.77
C ILE A 114 14.12 -10.75 -19.42
N PHE A 115 14.60 -9.97 -18.45
CA PHE A 115 14.69 -10.42 -17.06
C PHE A 115 13.37 -10.12 -16.35
N THR A 116 12.73 -11.14 -15.81
CA THR A 116 11.51 -11.02 -15.03
C THR A 116 11.75 -11.47 -13.61
N THR A 117 11.25 -10.69 -12.66
CA THR A 117 11.37 -10.98 -11.23
C THR A 117 10.11 -10.51 -10.50
N ASP A 118 9.84 -11.11 -9.35
CA ASP A 118 8.70 -10.77 -8.50
C ASP A 118 9.12 -10.87 -7.03
N LEU A 119 8.45 -10.10 -6.17
CA LEU A 119 8.72 -10.09 -4.74
C LEU A 119 7.72 -11.00 -4.02
N GLN A 120 8.24 -11.97 -3.27
CA GLN A 120 7.41 -12.77 -2.37
C GLN A 120 6.86 -11.89 -1.25
N GLU A 121 5.55 -12.00 -0.99
CA GLU A 121 4.88 -11.37 0.14
C GLU A 121 5.21 -9.87 0.28
N PHE A 122 5.13 -9.12 -0.82
CA PHE A 122 5.50 -7.70 -0.86
C PHE A 122 4.93 -6.88 0.30
N TYR A 123 3.59 -6.81 0.46
CA TYR A 123 2.98 -5.96 1.49
C TYR A 123 3.32 -6.35 2.94
N PRO A 124 3.23 -7.63 3.35
CA PRO A 124 3.66 -8.06 4.69
C PRO A 124 5.11 -7.73 5.03
N ASN A 125 6.00 -7.68 4.02
CA ASN A 125 7.43 -7.42 4.21
C ASN A 125 7.80 -5.91 4.26
N ILE A 126 6.84 -5.00 4.11
CA ILE A 126 7.10 -3.55 4.24
C ILE A 126 6.83 -3.09 5.67
N THR A 127 7.89 -2.67 6.38
CA THR A 127 7.80 -2.12 7.74
C THR A 127 7.55 -0.61 7.73
N SER A 128 6.93 -0.10 8.80
CA SER A 128 6.71 1.35 8.99
C SER A 128 8.03 2.15 8.98
N GLN A 129 9.10 1.60 9.55
CA GLN A 129 10.42 2.22 9.54
C GLN A 129 10.98 2.35 8.11
N ARG A 130 10.81 1.33 7.27
CA ARG A 130 11.25 1.38 5.87
C ARG A 130 10.49 2.46 5.09
N VAL A 131 9.18 2.59 5.33
CA VAL A 131 8.37 3.66 4.75
C VAL A 131 8.89 5.03 5.19
N TYR A 132 9.12 5.22 6.49
CA TYR A 132 9.66 6.49 7.03
C TYR A 132 10.99 6.87 6.37
N ASN A 133 11.95 5.94 6.31
CA ASN A 133 13.26 6.17 5.69
C ASN A 133 13.20 6.43 4.18
N THR A 134 12.08 6.12 3.51
CA THR A 134 11.92 6.41 2.08
C THR A 134 11.61 7.88 1.83
N PHE A 135 11.05 8.58 2.83
CA PHE A 135 10.62 9.98 2.72
C PHE A 135 11.45 10.95 3.56
N CYS A 136 12.39 10.47 4.36
CA CYS A 136 13.20 11.24 5.30
C CYS A 136 14.69 11.03 5.07
#